data_AF-A0A8S0XHH5-F1
#
_entry.id   AF-A0A8S0XHH5-F1
#
_cell.length_a   1.000
_cell.length_b   1.000
_cell.length_c   1.000
_cell.angle_alpha   90.00
_cell.angle_beta   90.00
_cell.angle_gamma   90.00
#
_symmetry.space_group_name_H-M   'P 1'
#
loop_
_entity.id
_entity.type
_entity.pdbx_description
1 polymer ?
#
loop_
_entity_poly.entity_id
_entity_poly.type
_entity_poly.pdbx_seq_one_letter_code
_entity_poly.pdbx_strand_id
1 'polypeptide(L)'
;MSSILRQATNVARNASRTRTFTSSAVTRKDLVQDLYLQHIKGYKPATIAKDHHVGSVKQFSLPPTPKAPALPTDLAGELATYDAAEPTLAEAPASTAIATAEDATGGAEAFLSFLEQDVPKPEHHH
;
A
#
# COMPACT_ATOMS: atom_id res chain seq x y z
N MET A 1 -36.57 -46.74 67.12
CA MET A 1 -36.32 -47.47 65.85
C MET A 1 -37.50 -47.41 64.86
N SER A 2 -38.38 -46.40 64.93
CA SER A 2 -39.62 -46.34 64.13
C SER A 2 -39.59 -45.31 62.98
N SER A 3 -38.74 -44.29 63.05
CA SER A 3 -38.62 -43.26 62.00
C SER A 3 -37.96 -43.81 60.72
N ILE A 4 -36.95 -44.65 60.89
CA ILE A 4 -36.20 -45.27 59.78
C ILE A 4 -37.12 -46.17 58.93
N LEU A 5 -37.98 -46.96 59.60
CA LEU A 5 -38.96 -47.82 58.92
C LEU A 5 -40.01 -47.02 58.13
N ARG A 6 -40.44 -45.88 58.69
CA ARG A 6 -41.42 -44.98 58.05
C ARG A 6 -40.84 -44.24 56.85
N GLN A 7 -39.56 -43.88 56.91
CA GLN A 7 -38.85 -43.24 55.80
C GLN A 7 -38.57 -44.24 54.67
N ALA A 8 -38.15 -45.46 54.99
CA ALA A 8 -37.91 -46.52 54.00
C ALA A 8 -39.19 -46.89 53.24
N THR A 9 -40.33 -46.98 53.92
CA THR A 9 -41.62 -47.31 53.30
C THR A 9 -42.13 -46.21 52.37
N ASN A 10 -41.91 -44.93 52.69
CA ASN A 10 -42.28 -43.82 51.82
C ASN A 10 -41.41 -43.74 50.56
N VAL A 11 -40.09 -43.97 50.68
CA VAL A 11 -39.17 -44.01 49.53
C VAL A 11 -39.51 -45.16 48.58
N ALA A 12 -39.77 -46.36 49.12
CA ALA A 12 -40.15 -47.52 48.31
C ALA A 12 -41.48 -47.30 47.55
N ARG A 13 -42.47 -46.67 48.21
CA ARG A 13 -43.75 -46.34 47.58
C ARG A 13 -43.63 -45.29 46.48
N ASN A 14 -42.77 -44.28 46.65
CA ASN A 14 -42.52 -43.30 45.61
C ASN A 14 -41.81 -43.92 44.40
N ALA A 15 -40.76 -44.71 44.64
CA ALA A 15 -40.01 -45.39 43.57
C ALA A 15 -40.90 -46.35 42.75
N SER A 16 -41.85 -47.04 43.40
CA SER A 16 -42.79 -47.95 42.71
C SER A 16 -43.88 -47.22 41.92
N ARG A 17 -44.20 -45.97 42.27
CA ARG A 17 -45.27 -45.17 41.61
C ARG A 17 -44.74 -44.30 40.49
N THR A 18 -43.47 -43.91 40.53
CA THR A 18 -42.82 -43.19 39.45
C THR A 18 -42.32 -44.16 38.40
N ARG A 19 -43.04 -44.30 37.28
CA ARG A 19 -42.47 -44.89 36.06
C ARG A 19 -41.42 -43.94 35.51
N THR A 20 -40.15 -44.22 35.76
CA THR A 20 -39.03 -43.48 35.15
C THR A 20 -38.92 -43.88 33.69
N PHE A 21 -39.47 -43.06 32.79
CA PHE A 21 -39.21 -43.21 31.36
C PHE A 21 -37.76 -42.79 31.09
N THR A 22 -36.86 -43.76 30.98
CA THR A 22 -35.48 -43.49 30.52
C THR A 22 -35.50 -43.33 29.01
N SER A 23 -35.81 -42.14 28.51
CA SER A 23 -35.48 -41.80 27.13
C SER A 23 -33.98 -41.60 27.07
N SER A 24 -33.22 -42.60 26.60
CA SER A 24 -31.92 -42.25 26.04
C SER A 24 -32.24 -41.35 24.84
N ALA A 25 -31.92 -40.06 24.95
CA ALA A 25 -31.90 -39.21 23.78
C ALA A 25 -30.83 -39.81 22.88
N VAL A 26 -31.23 -40.64 21.92
CA VAL A 26 -30.38 -41.01 20.79
C VAL A 26 -30.15 -39.69 20.06
N THR A 27 -29.10 -38.99 20.48
CA THR A 27 -28.53 -37.91 19.70
C THR A 27 -28.13 -38.56 18.39
N ARG A 28 -28.98 -38.41 17.37
CA ARG A 28 -28.64 -38.76 16.00
C ARG A 28 -27.58 -37.76 15.58
N LYS A 29 -26.34 -38.02 16.01
CA LYS A 29 -25.19 -37.25 15.60
C LYS A 29 -25.06 -37.42 14.10
N ASP A 30 -24.99 -36.31 13.40
CA ASP A 30 -24.75 -36.30 11.98
C ASP A 30 -23.32 -36.77 11.73
N LEU A 31 -23.18 -38.02 11.28
CA LEU A 31 -21.90 -38.65 11.00
C LEU A 31 -21.11 -37.88 9.93
N VAL A 32 -21.79 -37.22 9.00
CA VAL A 32 -21.14 -36.42 7.94
C VAL A 32 -20.54 -35.17 8.55
N GLN A 33 -21.29 -34.49 9.43
CA GLN A 33 -20.80 -33.32 10.14
C GLN A 33 -19.61 -33.65 11.05
N ASP A 34 -19.69 -34.76 11.79
CA ASP A 34 -18.62 -35.18 12.69
C ASP A 34 -17.34 -35.56 11.91
N LEU A 35 -17.46 -36.30 10.79
CA LEU A 35 -16.32 -36.59 9.91
C LEU A 35 -15.71 -35.31 9.34
N TYR A 36 -16.53 -34.40 8.84
CA TYR A 36 -16.08 -33.13 8.27
C TYR A 36 -15.28 -32.32 9.30
N LEU A 37 -15.82 -32.17 10.52
CA LEU A 37 -15.15 -31.46 11.60
C LEU A 37 -13.87 -32.18 12.05
N GLN A 38 -13.83 -33.50 12.04
CA GLN A 38 -12.64 -34.27 12.36
C GLN A 38 -11.54 -34.07 11.32
N HIS A 39 -11.88 -34.05 10.03
CA HIS A 39 -10.92 -33.80 8.96
C HIS A 39 -10.40 -32.36 8.96
N ILE A 40 -11.26 -31.36 9.23
CA ILE A 40 -10.80 -29.96 9.37
C ILE A 40 -9.86 -29.81 10.56
N LYS A 41 -10.24 -30.33 11.73
CA LYS A 41 -9.41 -30.23 12.94
C LYS A 41 -8.11 -31.01 12.83
N GLY A 42 -8.12 -32.13 12.10
CA GLY A 42 -6.95 -32.95 11.83
C GLY A 42 -6.07 -32.43 10.68
N TYR A 43 -6.56 -31.47 9.90
CA TYR A 43 -5.81 -30.91 8.79
C TYR A 43 -4.62 -30.09 9.32
N LYS A 44 -3.42 -30.62 9.08
CA LYS A 44 -2.18 -29.86 9.23
C LYS A 44 -1.83 -29.30 7.85
N PRO A 45 -1.75 -27.97 7.68
CA PRO A 45 -1.27 -27.41 6.41
C PRO A 45 0.12 -27.96 6.11
N ALA A 46 0.37 -28.27 4.84
CA ALA A 46 1.69 -28.70 4.39
C ALA A 46 2.73 -27.68 4.86
N THR A 47 3.81 -28.17 5.47
CA THR A 47 4.87 -27.29 5.98
C THR A 47 5.47 -26.53 4.81
N ILE A 48 5.22 -25.23 4.75
CA ILE A 48 5.81 -24.35 3.75
C ILE A 48 7.32 -24.44 3.96
N ALA A 49 8.03 -25.01 2.98
CA ALA A 49 9.48 -25.09 3.01
C ALA A 49 10.04 -23.67 3.18
N LYS A 50 11.09 -23.53 3.99
CA LYS A 50 11.68 -22.21 4.30
C LYS A 50 12.04 -21.44 3.03
N ASP A 51 12.34 -22.14 1.94
CA ASP A 51 12.73 -21.59 0.64
C ASP A 51 11.57 -21.40 -0.35
N HIS A 52 10.31 -21.49 0.07
CA HIS A 52 9.15 -21.28 -0.83
C HIS A 52 9.13 -19.88 -1.49
N HIS A 53 9.88 -18.93 -0.94
CA HIS A 53 10.08 -17.59 -1.50
C HIS A 53 11.16 -17.54 -2.60
N VAL A 54 12.05 -18.54 -2.67
CA VAL A 54 13.13 -18.59 -3.66
C VAL A 54 12.55 -19.02 -5.01
N GLY A 55 12.47 -18.07 -5.96
CA GLY A 55 11.93 -18.31 -7.30
C GLY A 55 10.53 -17.73 -7.55
N SER A 56 9.78 -17.41 -6.49
CA SER A 56 8.50 -16.68 -6.59
C SER A 56 8.71 -15.17 -6.81
N VAL A 57 9.85 -14.63 -6.36
CA VAL A 57 10.20 -13.21 -6.48
C VAL A 57 11.61 -13.09 -7.06
N LYS A 58 11.80 -12.11 -7.95
CA LYS A 58 13.15 -11.75 -8.45
C LYS A 58 13.98 -11.23 -7.29
N GLN A 59 15.19 -11.77 -7.11
CA GLN A 59 16.12 -11.32 -6.08
C GLN A 59 16.47 -9.85 -6.29
N PHE A 60 16.26 -9.04 -5.25
CA PHE A 60 16.58 -7.62 -5.29
C PHE A 60 18.01 -7.41 -4.80
N SER A 61 18.92 -7.07 -5.72
CA SER A 61 20.26 -6.61 -5.39
C SER A 61 20.33 -5.10 -5.56
N LEU A 62 20.85 -4.42 -4.54
CA LEU A 62 21.17 -2.99 -4.65
C LEU A 62 22.22 -2.80 -5.75
N PRO A 63 22.08 -1.78 -6.61
CA PRO A 63 23.13 -1.44 -7.57
C PRO A 63 24.41 -1.08 -6.81
N PRO A 64 25.59 -1.38 -7.37
CA PRO A 64 26.86 -1.00 -6.76
C PRO A 64 26.89 0.51 -6.54
N THR A 65 27.58 0.93 -5.48
CA THR A 65 27.75 2.36 -5.16
C THR A 65 28.36 3.08 -6.37
N PRO A 66 27.82 4.26 -6.74
CA PRO A 66 28.31 4.99 -7.89
C PRO A 66 29.79 5.32 -7.68
N LYS A 67 30.62 4.89 -8.63
CA LYS A 67 32.05 5.21 -8.61
C LYS A 67 32.18 6.72 -8.84
N ALA A 68 32.88 7.41 -7.94
CA ALA A 68 33.23 8.80 -8.16
C ALA A 68 34.03 8.93 -9.47
N PRO A 69 33.74 9.95 -10.31
CA PRO A 69 34.49 10.15 -11.54
C PRO A 69 35.98 10.30 -11.20
N ALA A 70 36.83 9.60 -11.95
CA ALA A 70 38.26 9.72 -11.79
C ALA A 70 38.68 11.12 -12.25
N LEU A 71 39.49 11.81 -11.45
CA LEU A 71 40.09 13.06 -11.89
C LEU A 71 41.01 12.78 -13.09
N PRO A 72 40.95 13.58 -14.16
CA PRO A 72 41.86 13.44 -15.28
C PRO A 72 43.30 13.64 -14.81
N THR A 73 44.22 12.92 -15.43
CA THR A 73 45.64 12.91 -15.03
C THR A 73 46.35 14.24 -15.30
N ASP A 74 45.80 15.07 -16.19
CA ASP A 74 46.34 16.39 -16.55
C ASP A 74 45.27 17.48 -16.41
N LEU A 75 44.88 17.75 -15.16
CA LEU A 75 43.99 18.85 -14.82
C LEU A 75 44.55 20.22 -15.23
N ALA A 76 45.88 20.37 -15.25
CA ALA A 76 46.53 21.65 -15.55
C ALA A 76 46.38 22.02 -17.03
N GLY A 77 46.58 21.05 -17.94
CA GLY A 77 46.34 21.25 -19.37
C GLY A 77 44.88 21.57 -19.68
N GLU A 78 43.95 20.83 -19.09
CA GLU A 78 42.50 21.05 -19.30
C GLU A 78 42.03 22.42 -18.78
N LEU A 79 42.53 22.86 -17.61
CA LEU A 79 42.23 24.20 -17.09
C LEU A 79 42.82 25.30 -17.97
N ALA A 80 44.05 25.14 -18.47
CA ALA A 80 44.64 26.10 -19.39
C ALA A 80 43.85 26.19 -20.71
N THR A 81 43.32 25.07 -21.22
CA THR A 81 42.45 25.09 -22.41
C THR A 81 41.09 25.72 -22.14
N TYR A 82 40.54 25.56 -20.93
CA TYR A 82 39.29 26.20 -20.52
C TYR A 82 39.46 27.71 -20.34
N ASP A 83 40.56 28.14 -19.72
CA ASP A 83 40.87 29.55 -19.52
C ASP A 83 41.20 30.24 -20.85
N ALA A 84 41.81 29.53 -21.80
CA ALA A 84 42.04 30.01 -23.16
C ALA A 84 40.78 29.96 -24.05
N ALA A 85 39.75 29.22 -23.65
CA ALA A 85 38.47 29.20 -24.33
C ALA A 85 37.67 30.44 -23.92
N GLU A 86 37.96 31.57 -24.56
CA GLU A 86 37.07 32.72 -24.51
C GLU A 86 35.67 32.28 -24.98
N PRO A 87 34.58 32.61 -24.26
CA PRO A 87 33.25 32.36 -24.75
C PRO A 87 33.11 33.10 -26.09
N THR A 88 32.77 32.37 -27.14
CA THR A 88 32.29 32.99 -28.37
C THR A 88 30.98 33.70 -28.01
N LEU A 89 31.09 34.95 -27.58
CA LEU A 89 30.04 35.92 -27.83
C LEU A 89 29.91 35.92 -29.34
N ALA A 90 28.95 35.12 -29.84
CA ALA A 90 28.46 35.32 -31.18
C ALA A 90 28.19 36.81 -31.28
N GLU A 91 28.94 37.50 -32.13
CA GLU A 91 28.64 38.87 -32.51
C GLU A 91 27.15 38.86 -32.83
N ALA A 92 26.36 39.55 -32.02
CA ALA A 92 24.93 39.63 -32.27
C ALA A 92 24.80 40.13 -33.71
N PRO A 93 24.27 39.32 -34.66
CA PRO A 93 24.03 39.86 -35.99
C PRO A 93 23.11 41.04 -35.76
N ALA A 94 23.55 42.22 -36.23
CA ALA A 94 22.77 43.44 -36.18
C ALA A 94 21.32 43.08 -36.47
N SER A 95 20.44 43.28 -35.48
CA SER A 95 19.03 42.90 -35.47
C SER A 95 18.38 43.32 -36.78
N THR A 96 18.40 42.40 -37.75
CA THR A 96 17.50 42.44 -38.88
C THR A 96 16.30 41.68 -38.39
N ALA A 97 15.29 42.45 -37.98
CA ALA A 97 13.99 41.96 -37.58
C ALA A 97 13.47 40.99 -38.64
N ILE A 98 13.66 39.70 -38.40
CA ILE A 98 12.88 38.66 -39.05
C ILE A 98 11.59 38.64 -38.26
N ALA A 99 10.60 39.35 -38.79
CA ALA A 99 9.22 39.29 -38.34
C ALA A 99 8.74 37.84 -38.41
N THR A 100 8.89 37.12 -37.31
CA THR A 100 8.14 35.89 -37.05
C THR A 100 6.78 36.38 -36.54
N ALA A 101 5.74 36.14 -37.32
CA ALA A 101 4.38 36.61 -37.08
C ALA A 101 3.72 35.86 -35.90
N GLU A 102 4.31 35.96 -34.71
CA GLU A 102 3.82 35.34 -33.47
C GLU A 102 3.52 36.40 -32.37
N ASP A 103 3.95 37.65 -32.57
CA ASP A 103 3.90 38.70 -31.53
C ASP A 103 2.61 39.53 -31.47
N ALA A 104 1.62 39.27 -32.33
CA ALA A 104 0.43 40.13 -32.39
C ALA A 104 -0.57 39.92 -31.24
N THR A 105 -0.48 38.84 -30.45
CA THR A 105 -1.50 38.55 -29.42
C THR A 105 -0.98 37.99 -28.09
N GLY A 106 0.34 37.94 -27.84
CA GLY A 106 0.85 37.36 -26.59
C GLY A 106 2.32 37.62 -26.24
N GLY A 107 3.02 38.50 -26.97
CA GLY A 107 4.42 38.82 -26.72
C GLY A 107 4.64 39.73 -25.50
N ALA A 108 5.91 40.03 -25.21
CA ALA A 108 6.33 40.85 -24.08
C ALA A 108 5.65 42.25 -24.05
N GLU A 109 5.41 42.84 -25.22
CA GLU A 109 4.66 44.11 -25.39
C GLU A 109 3.22 44.02 -24.87
N ALA A 110 2.52 42.92 -25.17
CA ALA A 110 1.15 42.71 -24.68
C ALA A 110 1.09 42.53 -23.16
N PHE A 111 2.14 41.90 -22.58
CA PHE A 111 2.26 41.74 -21.13
C PHE A 111 2.55 43.05 -20.41
N LEU A 112 3.44 43.89 -20.97
CA LEU A 112 3.72 45.23 -20.42
C LEU A 112 2.48 46.12 -20.49
N SER A 113 1.76 46.10 -21.62
CA SER A 113 0.49 46.82 -21.78
C SER A 113 -0.56 46.42 -20.72
N PHE A 114 -0.66 45.13 -20.41
CA PHE A 114 -1.59 44.63 -19.38
C PHE A 114 -1.23 45.11 -17.98
N LEU A 115 0.07 45.17 -17.64
CA LEU A 115 0.52 45.65 -16.33
C LEU A 115 0.32 47.16 -16.14
N GLU A 116 0.33 47.93 -17.22
CA GLU A 116 0.08 49.37 -17.20
C GLU A 116 -1.41 49.75 -17.13
N GLN A 117 -2.33 48.80 -17.34
CA GLN A 117 -3.76 49.08 -17.25
C GLN A 117 -4.22 49.27 -15.79
N ASP A 118 -4.89 50.39 -15.51
CA ASP A 118 -5.49 50.66 -14.21
C ASP A 118 -6.58 49.63 -13.85
N VAL A 119 -6.60 49.19 -12.59
CA VAL A 119 -7.62 48.28 -12.06
C VAL A 119 -9.01 48.91 -12.22
N PRO A 120 -10.02 48.17 -12.75
CA PRO A 120 -11.37 48.71 -12.92
C PRO A 120 -11.94 49.18 -11.58
N LYS A 121 -12.58 50.36 -11.60
CA LYS A 121 -13.23 50.93 -10.42
C LYS A 121 -14.31 49.96 -9.93
N PRO A 122 -14.44 49.71 -8.61
CA PRO A 122 -15.48 48.84 -8.11
C PRO A 122 -16.86 49.40 -8.45
N GLU A 123 -17.63 48.67 -9.25
CA GLU A 123 -19.03 48.97 -9.52
C GLU A 123 -19.82 48.83 -8.20
N HIS A 124 -20.47 49.91 -7.77
CA HIS A 124 -21.42 49.84 -6.66
C HIS A 124 -22.70 49.16 -7.15
N HIS A 125 -22.81 47.85 -6.92
CA HIS A 125 -24.07 47.15 -7.10
C HIS A 125 -25.10 47.70 -6.10
N HIS A 126 -26.11 48.40 -6.63
CA HIS A 126 -27.33 48.78 -5.92
C HIS A 126 -28.28 47.58 -5.77
#